data_AF-A0A7G2T7G6-F1
#
_entry.id   AF-A0A7G2T7G6-F1
#
_cell.length_a   1.000
_cell.length_b   1.000
_cell.length_c   1.000
_cell.angle_alpha   90.00
_cell.angle_beta   90.00
_cell.angle_gamma   90.00
#
_symmetry.space_group_name_H-M   'P 1'
#
loop_
_entity.id
_entity.type
_entity.pdbx_description
1 polymer ?
#
loop_
_entity_poly.entity_id
_entity_poly.type
_entity_poly.pdbx_seq_one_letter_code
_entity_poly.pdbx_strand_id
1 'polypeptide(L)'
;MTNGTQVLEAAREQKLYAFLVSQLNKDFKRAGLDSTFDQVSSSEKLLRDLEAALYELVLSDFENYLTLLYAIDVSEAKIKALPDSEVHEFVQRVSVLILEREFKKVQFKNRT
;
A
#
# COMPACT_ATOMS: atom_id res chain seq x y z
N MET A 1 13.13 0.82 -11.72
CA MET A 1 11.75 1.10 -11.25
C MET A 1 11.51 0.16 -10.09
N THR A 2 11.27 0.68 -8.89
CA THR A 2 10.99 -0.17 -7.72
C THR A 2 9.65 -0.85 -7.95
N ASN A 3 9.63 -2.17 -8.01
CA ASN A 3 8.41 -2.98 -8.11
C ASN A 3 7.84 -3.18 -6.69
N GLY A 4 6.52 -3.21 -6.52
CA GLY A 4 5.88 -3.40 -5.21
C GLY A 4 6.38 -4.66 -4.49
N THR A 5 6.63 -5.73 -5.24
CA THR A 5 7.21 -6.97 -4.70
C THR A 5 8.60 -6.75 -4.10
N GLN A 6 9.43 -5.87 -4.68
CA GLN A 6 10.77 -5.58 -4.13
C GLN A 6 10.69 -4.91 -2.76
N VAL A 7 9.70 -4.04 -2.52
CA VAL A 7 9.47 -3.43 -1.20
C VAL A 7 9.09 -4.50 -0.18
N LEU A 8 8.22 -5.43 -0.57
CA LEU A 8 7.76 -6.52 0.29
C LEU A 8 8.86 -7.52 0.60
N GLU A 9 9.69 -7.90 -0.39
CA GLU A 9 10.86 -8.75 -0.16
C GLU A 9 11.89 -8.07 0.76
N ALA A 10 12.17 -6.78 0.56
CA ALA A 10 13.04 -6.04 1.48
C ALA A 10 12.47 -6.02 2.91
N ALA A 11 11.14 -5.94 3.06
CA ALA A 11 10.50 -6.05 4.37
C ALA A 11 10.64 -7.46 4.95
N ARG A 12 10.61 -8.53 4.15
CA ARG A 12 10.85 -9.90 4.61
C ARG A 12 12.28 -10.10 5.08
N GLU A 13 13.26 -9.64 4.30
CA GLU A 13 14.69 -9.72 4.64
C GLU A 13 14.97 -9.05 5.99
N GLN A 14 14.29 -7.94 6.27
CA GLN A 14 14.40 -7.21 7.54
C GLN A 14 13.49 -7.77 8.66
N LYS A 15 12.76 -8.87 8.42
CA LYS A 15 11.78 -9.46 9.36
C LYS A 15 10.66 -8.48 9.75
N LEU A 16 10.35 -7.53 8.88
CA LEU A 16 9.34 -6.48 9.04
C LEU A 16 8.04 -6.75 8.27
N TYR A 17 7.97 -7.79 7.44
CA TYR A 17 6.80 -8.08 6.60
C TYR A 17 5.48 -8.15 7.39
N ALA A 18 5.42 -8.95 8.46
CA ALA A 18 4.20 -9.07 9.26
C ALA A 18 3.79 -7.73 9.91
N PHE A 19 4.77 -6.92 10.33
CA PHE A 19 4.52 -5.58 10.86
C PHE A 19 3.99 -4.64 9.79
N LEU A 20 4.54 -4.70 8.57
CA LEU A 20 4.08 -3.92 7.41
C LEU A 20 2.63 -4.26 7.10
N VAL A 21 2.29 -5.54 6.97
CA VAL A 21 0.91 -5.98 6.71
C VAL A 21 -0.03 -5.58 7.85
N SER A 22 0.42 -5.68 9.11
CA SER A 22 -0.35 -5.21 10.26
C SER A 22 -0.62 -3.71 10.20
N GLN A 23 0.37 -2.91 9.80
CA GLN A 23 0.21 -1.46 9.69
C GLN A 23 -0.70 -1.10 8.51
N LEU A 24 -0.55 -1.76 7.37
CA LEU A 24 -1.45 -1.63 6.21
C LEU A 24 -2.92 -1.89 6.61
N ASN A 25 -3.19 -3.00 7.30
CA ASN A 25 -4.53 -3.33 7.80
C ASN A 25 -5.08 -2.27 8.77
N LYS A 26 -4.24 -1.70 9.63
CA LYS A 26 -4.65 -0.62 10.54
C LYS A 26 -5.07 0.62 9.78
N ASP A 27 -4.32 0.99 8.74
CA ASP A 27 -4.60 2.20 7.98
C ASP A 27 -5.80 2.02 7.03
N PHE A 28 -6.01 0.82 6.47
CA PHE A 28 -7.28 0.45 5.79
C PHE A 28 -8.48 0.61 6.72
N LYS A 29 -8.41 0.04 7.93
CA LYS A 29 -9.48 0.19 8.93
C LYS A 29 -9.72 1.66 9.34
N ARG A 30 -8.66 2.47 9.45
CA ARG A 30 -8.77 3.91 9.74
C ARG A 30 -9.45 4.69 8.61
N ALA A 31 -9.34 4.21 7.38
CA ALA A 31 -10.04 4.74 6.23
C ALA A 31 -11.49 4.23 6.11
N GLY A 32 -11.98 3.43 7.07
CA GLY A 32 -13.33 2.86 7.05
C GLY A 32 -13.48 1.65 6.12
N LEU A 33 -12.36 1.04 5.69
CA LEU A 33 -12.37 -0.09 4.78
C LEU A 33 -12.36 -1.42 5.54
N ASP A 34 -13.16 -2.38 5.08
CA ASP A 34 -13.24 -3.73 5.63
C ASP A 34 -12.21 -4.69 5.02
N SER A 35 -11.48 -4.29 3.97
CA SER A 35 -10.45 -5.12 3.36
C SER A 35 -9.32 -5.41 4.34
N THR A 36 -8.95 -6.69 4.46
CA THR A 36 -7.85 -7.14 5.30
C THR A 36 -6.90 -8.05 4.54
N PHE A 37 -5.62 -7.89 4.80
CA PHE A 37 -4.55 -8.64 4.18
C PHE A 37 -3.92 -9.64 5.16
N ASP A 38 -3.58 -10.82 4.64
CA ASP A 38 -2.98 -11.90 5.42
C ASP A 38 -1.46 -11.69 5.62
N GLN A 39 -1.02 -11.74 6.88
CA GLN A 39 0.38 -11.58 7.28
C GLN A 39 1.28 -12.74 6.86
N VAL A 40 0.72 -13.90 6.48
CA VAL A 40 1.50 -15.05 6.00
C VAL A 40 1.44 -15.25 4.49
N SER A 41 0.65 -14.45 3.77
CA SER A 41 0.57 -14.48 2.30
C SER A 41 1.92 -14.21 1.65
N SER A 42 2.13 -14.67 0.40
CA SER A 42 3.33 -14.31 -0.38
C SER A 42 3.31 -12.83 -0.79
N SER A 43 4.47 -12.26 -1.10
CA SER A 43 4.59 -10.86 -1.51
C SER A 43 3.79 -10.55 -2.79
N GLU A 44 3.78 -11.46 -3.75
CA GLU A 44 3.02 -11.33 -4.98
C GLU A 44 1.51 -11.41 -4.71
N LYS A 45 1.09 -12.28 -3.79
CA LYS A 45 -0.33 -12.36 -3.41
C LYS A 45 -0.76 -11.06 -2.71
N LEU A 46 0.00 -10.59 -1.74
CA LEU A 46 -0.30 -9.34 -1.04
C LEU A 46 -0.37 -8.15 -2.00
N LEU A 47 0.58 -8.04 -2.93
CA LEU A 47 0.59 -6.96 -3.92
C LEU A 47 -0.65 -7.03 -4.82
N ARG A 48 -0.99 -8.22 -5.34
CA ARG A 48 -2.20 -8.38 -6.17
C ARG A 48 -3.48 -8.05 -5.41
N ASP A 49 -3.60 -8.50 -4.16
CA ASP A 49 -4.78 -8.23 -3.33
C ASP A 49 -4.90 -6.72 -3.05
N LEU A 50 -3.78 -6.03 -2.79
CA LEU A 50 -3.74 -4.58 -2.60
C LEU A 50 -4.13 -3.83 -3.88
N GLU A 51 -3.57 -4.23 -5.03
CA GLU A 51 -3.89 -3.62 -6.33
C GLU A 51 -5.36 -3.82 -6.68
N ALA A 52 -5.94 -5.00 -6.44
CA ALA A 52 -7.36 -5.25 -6.67
C ALA A 52 -8.25 -4.34 -5.80
N ALA A 53 -7.93 -4.20 -4.51
CA ALA A 53 -8.66 -3.31 -3.61
C ALA A 53 -8.56 -1.84 -4.04
N LEU A 54 -7.35 -1.38 -4.41
CA LEU A 54 -7.16 -0.01 -4.89
C LEU A 54 -7.87 0.25 -6.22
N TYR A 55 -7.87 -0.72 -7.12
CA TYR A 55 -8.57 -0.62 -8.40
C TYR A 55 -10.08 -0.45 -8.19
N GLU A 56 -10.68 -1.23 -7.29
CA GLU A 56 -12.08 -1.08 -6.92
C GLU A 56 -12.37 0.31 -6.31
N LEU A 57 -11.54 0.76 -5.38
CA LEU A 57 -11.71 2.09 -4.77
C LEU A 57 -11.60 3.22 -5.80
N VAL A 58 -10.61 3.16 -6.69
CA VAL A 58 -10.41 4.21 -7.71
C VAL A 58 -11.60 4.29 -8.66
N LEU A 59 -12.22 3.17 -9.03
CA LEU A 59 -13.34 3.15 -9.97
C LEU A 59 -14.70 3.39 -9.32
N SER A 60 -14.93 2.84 -8.13
CA SER A 60 -16.27 2.73 -7.54
C SER A 60 -16.44 3.58 -6.28
N ASP A 61 -15.35 3.98 -5.62
CA ASP A 61 -15.40 4.68 -4.33
C ASP A 61 -14.18 5.59 -4.12
N PHE A 62 -14.11 6.64 -4.95
CA PHE A 62 -12.96 7.54 -4.98
C PHE A 62 -12.79 8.34 -3.68
N GLU A 63 -13.87 8.58 -2.93
CA GLU A 63 -13.81 9.26 -1.63
C GLU A 63 -13.06 8.40 -0.59
N ASN A 64 -13.34 7.10 -0.52
CA ASN A 64 -12.58 6.21 0.35
C ASN A 64 -11.15 5.97 -0.15
N TYR A 65 -10.89 6.02 -1.46
CA TYR A 65 -9.52 6.05 -1.98
C TYR A 65 -8.72 7.25 -1.44
N LEU A 66 -9.28 8.47 -1.52
CA LEU A 66 -8.62 9.67 -0.98
C LEU A 66 -8.42 9.59 0.54
N THR A 67 -9.42 9.07 1.25
CA THR A 67 -9.36 8.85 2.70
C THR A 67 -8.25 7.87 3.07
N LEU A 68 -8.08 6.80 2.29
CA LEU A 68 -7.01 5.82 2.45
C LEU A 68 -5.63 6.45 2.27
N LEU A 69 -5.42 7.23 1.20
CA LEU A 69 -4.16 7.92 0.97
C LEU A 69 -3.80 8.84 2.14
N TYR A 70 -4.78 9.57 2.67
CA TYR A 70 -4.60 10.42 3.84
C TYR A 70 -4.26 9.62 5.11
N ALA A 71 -4.98 8.52 5.37
CA ALA A 71 -4.72 7.66 6.54
C ALA A 71 -3.30 7.06 6.53
N ILE A 72 -2.81 6.72 5.33
CA ILE A 72 -1.48 6.16 5.10
C ILE A 72 -0.37 7.22 5.11
N ASP A 73 -0.71 8.51 5.01
CA ASP A 73 0.23 9.62 4.77
C ASP A 73 0.93 9.46 3.40
N VAL A 74 0.20 9.10 2.34
CA VAL A 74 0.74 9.17 0.97
C VAL A 74 0.77 10.61 0.51
N SER A 75 1.90 11.07 -0.04
CA SER A 75 2.03 12.46 -0.50
C SER A 75 1.18 12.70 -1.74
N GLU A 76 0.22 13.60 -1.64
CA GLU A 76 -0.61 14.04 -2.78
C GLU A 76 0.24 14.56 -3.94
N ALA A 77 1.32 15.28 -3.65
CA ALA A 77 2.26 15.75 -4.67
C ALA A 77 2.92 14.60 -5.44
N LYS A 78 3.22 13.47 -4.79
CA LYS A 78 3.73 12.27 -5.47
C LYS A 78 2.67 11.63 -6.36
N ILE A 79 1.41 11.60 -5.93
CA ILE A 79 0.30 11.06 -6.72
C ILE A 79 0.07 11.91 -7.97
N LYS A 80 0.03 13.24 -7.83
CA LYS A 80 -0.12 14.19 -8.95
C LYS A 80 1.06 14.21 -9.92
N ALA A 81 2.23 13.75 -9.49
CA ALA A 81 3.42 13.64 -10.33
C ALA A 81 3.52 12.32 -11.09
N LEU A 82 2.60 11.37 -10.84
CA LEU A 82 2.50 10.17 -11.68
C LEU A 82 2.07 10.58 -13.09
N PRO A 83 2.65 9.97 -14.14
CA PRO A 83 2.25 10.30 -15.51
C PRO A 83 0.83 9.81 -15.76
N ASP A 84 0.15 10.49 -16.68
CA ASP A 84 -1.15 10.05 -17.18
C ASP A 84 -1.03 8.64 -17.75
N SER A 85 -1.84 7.73 -17.21
CA SER A 85 -1.82 6.32 -17.57
C SER A 85 -3.20 5.71 -17.42
N GLU A 86 -3.41 4.56 -18.04
CA GLU A 86 -4.57 3.72 -17.78
C GLU A 86 -4.69 3.38 -16.29
N VAL A 87 -5.92 3.15 -15.82
CA VAL A 87 -6.22 2.96 -14.38
C VAL A 87 -5.39 1.82 -13.77
N HIS A 88 -5.18 0.73 -14.50
CA HIS A 88 -4.38 -0.40 -14.02
C HIS A 88 -2.92 -0.02 -13.73
N GLU A 89 -2.27 0.76 -14.59
CA GLU A 89 -0.91 1.25 -14.37
C GLU A 89 -0.86 2.27 -13.23
N PHE A 90 -1.87 3.13 -13.14
CA PHE A 90 -1.99 4.09 -12.04
C PHE A 90 -2.02 3.36 -10.70
N VAL A 91 -2.88 2.35 -10.57
CA VAL A 91 -3.01 1.52 -9.36
C VAL A 91 -1.70 0.83 -9.00
N GLN A 92 -0.98 0.26 -9.97
CA GLN A 92 0.34 -0.34 -9.74
C GLN A 92 1.35 0.66 -9.19
N ARG A 93 1.35 1.90 -9.67
CA ARG A 93 2.27 2.95 -9.18
C ARG A 93 1.89 3.40 -7.77
N VAL A 94 0.59 3.52 -7.50
CA VAL A 94 0.07 3.91 -6.18
C VAL A 94 0.32 2.81 -5.14
N SER A 95 0.16 1.54 -5.51
CA SER A 95 0.43 0.39 -4.61
C SER A 95 1.88 0.43 -4.12
N VAL A 96 2.84 0.74 -4.99
CA VAL A 96 4.25 0.95 -4.61
C VAL A 96 4.41 2.08 -3.60
N LEU A 97 3.80 3.25 -3.85
CA LEU A 97 3.90 4.40 -2.94
C LEU A 97 3.31 4.11 -1.56
N ILE A 98 2.21 3.36 -1.50
CA ILE A 98 1.59 2.89 -0.25
C ILE A 98 2.57 1.96 0.48
N LEU A 99 3.09 0.93 -0.20
CA LEU A 99 4.00 -0.04 0.41
C LEU A 99 5.28 0.61 0.91
N GLU A 100 5.86 1.56 0.17
CA GLU A 100 7.03 2.33 0.61
C GLU A 100 6.74 3.11 1.90
N ARG A 101 5.55 3.73 2.00
CA ARG A 101 5.15 4.46 3.21
C ARG A 101 4.96 3.53 4.39
N GLU A 102 4.28 2.40 4.20
CA GLU A 102 4.07 1.40 5.24
C GLU A 102 5.38 0.80 5.73
N PHE A 103 6.27 0.47 4.80
CA PHE A 103 7.59 -0.06 5.14
C PHE A 103 8.40 0.94 5.96
N LYS A 104 8.44 2.21 5.54
CA LYS A 104 9.13 3.28 6.27
C LYS A 104 8.59 3.45 7.68
N LYS A 105 7.26 3.41 7.88
CA LYS A 105 6.65 3.49 9.22
C LYS A 105 7.14 2.37 10.13
N VAL A 106 7.14 1.12 9.65
CA VAL A 106 7.53 -0.02 10.48
C VAL A 106 9.03 -0.08 10.74
N GLN A 107 9.86 0.39 9.79
CA GLN A 107 11.29 0.56 10.02
C GLN A 107 11.57 1.55 11.15
N PHE A 108 10.89 2.70 11.20
CA PHE A 108 11.06 3.65 12.32
C PHE A 108 10.58 3.09 13.65
N LYS A 109 9.46 2.34 13.67
CA LYS A 109 8.92 1.74 14.90
C LYS A 109 9.79 0.64 15.49
N ASN A 110 10.49 -0.14 14.64
CA ASN A 110 11.26 -1.32 15.06
C ASN A 110 12.78 -1.10 15.08
N ARG A 111 13.25 0.15 15.00
CA ARG A 111 14.68 0.51 15.14
C ARG A 111 15.12 0.72 16.60
N THR A 112 14.38 0.16 17.56
CA THR A 112 14.63 0.32 19.00
C THR A 112 15.04 -0.99 19.64
#